data_AF-A0A2I0QNV4-F1
#
_entry.id   AF-A0A2I0QNV4-F1
#
_cell.length_a   1.000
_cell.length_b   1.000
_cell.length_c   1.000
_cell.angle_alpha   90.00
_cell.angle_beta   90.00
_cell.angle_gamma   90.00
#
_symmetry.space_group_name_H-M   'P 1'
#
loop_
_entity.id
_entity.type
_entity.pdbx_description
1 polymer ?
#
loop_
_entity_poly.entity_id
_entity_poly.type
_entity_poly.pdbx_seq_one_letter_code
_entity_poly.pdbx_strand_id
1 'polypeptide(L)'
;MLNKSKKVITCGIDEAGRGPVIGPMVIACCCFDEDGIAKLKELNVKDSKQITPKKREFLEEKIKKITLKYIIKKISPVEIDETRKIISLNDIEAKEISEMLLELNKTTEIMPSVIYIDSPENIQENFTKKILKFSPTKISVNIISEHFADSKYIEVSAASISFRYENS
;
A
#
# COMPACT_ATOMS: atom_id res chain seq x y z
N MET A 1 -17.79 27.47 17.76
CA MET A 1 -17.25 26.73 16.61
C MET A 1 -16.36 25.62 17.15
N LEU A 2 -16.79 24.36 17.04
CA LEU A 2 -15.98 23.24 17.48
C LEU A 2 -14.73 23.18 16.60
N ASN A 3 -13.54 23.27 17.19
CA ASN A 3 -12.28 22.96 16.55
C ASN A 3 -12.42 21.54 15.96
N LYS A 4 -12.56 21.43 14.64
CA LYS A 4 -12.35 20.14 13.96
C LYS A 4 -10.86 19.87 14.08
N SER A 5 -10.48 19.11 15.11
CA SER A 5 -9.17 18.49 15.23
C SER A 5 -8.84 17.87 13.87
N LYS A 6 -7.69 18.23 13.30
CA LYS A 6 -7.24 17.64 12.04
C LYS A 6 -7.13 16.12 12.27
N LYS A 7 -8.00 15.33 11.62
CA LYS A 7 -7.99 13.87 11.76
C LYS A 7 -6.61 13.35 11.36
N VAL A 8 -6.02 12.50 12.20
CA VAL A 8 -4.77 11.81 11.87
C VAL A 8 -5.08 10.76 10.82
N ILE A 9 -4.39 10.83 9.69
CA ILE A 9 -4.54 9.89 8.58
C ILE A 9 -3.27 9.04 8.50
N THR A 10 -3.43 7.73 8.33
CA THR A 10 -2.33 6.79 8.05
C THR A 10 -2.61 6.03 6.74
N CYS A 11 -1.58 5.70 5.96
CA CYS A 11 -1.70 4.77 4.82
C CYS A 11 -0.86 3.51 5.04
N GLY A 12 -1.36 2.40 4.51
CA GLY A 12 -0.59 1.17 4.30
C GLY A 12 -0.49 0.86 2.82
N ILE A 13 0.70 0.44 2.38
CA ILE A 13 1.01 0.02 1.01
C ILE A 13 1.54 -1.41 1.04
N ASP A 14 0.98 -2.26 0.19
CA ASP A 14 1.44 -3.63 -0.01
C ASP A 14 1.48 -3.99 -1.50
N GLU A 15 2.35 -4.94 -1.85
CA GLU A 15 2.50 -5.51 -3.19
C GLU A 15 2.05 -6.97 -3.22
N ALA A 16 1.51 -7.41 -4.36
CA ALA A 16 1.29 -8.81 -4.67
C ALA A 16 1.54 -9.10 -6.15
N GLY A 17 1.98 -10.31 -6.47
CA GLY A 17 2.25 -10.72 -7.87
C GLY A 17 3.73 -10.81 -8.25
N ARG A 18 4.65 -10.70 -7.29
CA ARG A 18 6.11 -10.85 -7.45
C ARG A 18 6.68 -12.16 -8.05
N GLY A 19 5.84 -13.13 -8.44
CA GLY A 19 6.28 -14.47 -8.86
C GLY A 19 6.36 -14.68 -10.38
N PRO A 20 7.37 -15.42 -10.91
CA PRO A 20 7.65 -15.56 -12.36
C PRO A 20 6.55 -16.27 -13.19
N VAL A 21 5.42 -16.67 -12.60
CA VAL A 21 4.36 -17.46 -13.23
C VAL A 21 2.96 -16.87 -12.99
N ILE A 22 2.82 -15.83 -12.15
CA ILE A 22 1.53 -15.49 -11.52
C ILE A 22 1.17 -14.02 -11.76
N GLY A 23 0.58 -13.74 -12.93
CA GLY A 23 -0.22 -12.54 -13.16
C GLY A 23 0.53 -11.20 -13.07
N PRO A 24 -0.20 -10.07 -13.17
CA PRO A 24 0.37 -8.74 -13.01
C PRO A 24 0.88 -8.52 -11.57
N MET A 25 1.87 -7.65 -11.41
CA MET A 25 2.19 -7.04 -10.12
C MET A 25 1.09 -6.04 -9.78
N VAL A 26 0.56 -6.12 -8.56
CA VAL A 26 -0.46 -5.21 -8.05
C VAL A 26 0.06 -4.54 -6.79
N ILE A 27 0.06 -3.22 -6.77
CA ILE A 27 0.44 -2.40 -5.63
C ILE A 27 -0.80 -1.62 -5.18
N ALA A 28 -1.11 -1.64 -3.90
CA ALA A 28 -2.27 -0.94 -3.35
C ALA A 28 -1.90 -0.05 -2.16
N CYS A 29 -2.37 1.21 -2.14
CA CYS A 29 -2.38 2.07 -0.93
C CYS A 29 -3.81 2.18 -0.41
N CYS A 30 -3.96 2.10 0.91
CA CYS A 30 -5.21 2.38 1.61
C CYS A 30 -4.99 3.43 2.70
N CYS A 31 -5.78 4.50 2.70
CA CYS A 31 -5.76 5.56 3.70
C CYS A 31 -6.90 5.41 4.71
N PHE A 32 -6.61 5.55 5.99
CA PHE A 32 -7.58 5.45 7.08
C PHE A 32 -7.44 6.63 8.04
N ASP A 33 -8.56 7.05 8.64
CA ASP A 33 -8.54 7.83 9.87
C ASP A 33 -8.61 6.90 11.10
N GLU A 34 -8.57 7.49 12.30
CA GLU A 34 -8.66 6.78 13.57
C GLU A 34 -9.90 5.86 13.67
N ASP A 35 -11.05 6.32 13.16
CA ASP A 35 -12.29 5.55 13.13
C ASP A 35 -12.15 4.31 12.21
N GLY A 36 -11.55 4.49 11.03
CA GLY A 36 -11.21 3.39 10.12
C GLY A 36 -10.26 2.38 10.75
N ILE A 37 -9.21 2.84 11.43
CA ILE A 37 -8.26 1.97 12.14
C ILE A 37 -8.96 1.16 13.24
N ALA A 38 -9.85 1.78 14.02
CA ALA A 38 -10.63 1.07 15.05
C ALA A 38 -11.47 -0.06 14.42
N LYS A 39 -12.17 0.23 13.32
CA LYS A 39 -12.97 -0.78 12.60
C LYS A 39 -12.11 -1.90 12.00
N LEU A 40 -10.92 -1.61 11.49
CA LEU A 40 -10.01 -2.65 11.01
C LEU A 40 -9.63 -3.64 12.14
N LYS A 41 -9.43 -3.14 13.36
CA LYS A 41 -9.14 -3.97 14.54
C LYS A 41 -10.33 -4.85 14.89
N GLU A 42 -11.54 -4.31 14.90
CA GLU A 42 -12.77 -5.09 15.15
C GLU A 42 -12.97 -6.21 14.12
N LEU A 43 -12.56 -5.97 12.88
CA LEU A 43 -12.62 -6.96 11.79
C LEU A 43 -11.54 -8.04 11.88
N ASN A 44 -10.57 -7.93 12.80
CA ASN A 44 -9.41 -8.82 12.95
C ASN A 44 -8.61 -8.98 11.65
N VAL A 45 -8.39 -7.87 10.95
CA VAL A 45 -7.69 -7.84 9.64
C VAL A 45 -6.26 -8.39 9.74
N LYS A 46 -5.54 -8.11 10.84
CA LYS A 46 -4.13 -8.52 11.02
C LYS A 46 -3.91 -10.04 11.06
N ASP A 47 -4.88 -10.79 11.57
CA ASP A 47 -4.79 -12.26 11.72
C ASP A 47 -5.21 -13.01 10.45
N SER A 48 -5.45 -12.28 9.35
CA SER A 48 -6.10 -12.82 8.16
C SER A 48 -5.14 -13.50 7.17
N LYS A 49 -3.87 -13.72 7.52
CA LYS A 49 -2.87 -14.25 6.57
C LYS A 49 -3.20 -15.64 6.02
N GLN A 50 -4.08 -16.39 6.70
CA GLN A 50 -4.60 -17.69 6.26
C GLN A 50 -6.13 -17.65 6.03
N ILE A 51 -6.63 -16.60 5.37
CA ILE A 51 -8.06 -16.52 5.06
C ILE A 51 -8.44 -17.29 3.80
N THR A 52 -9.60 -17.95 3.89
CA THR A 52 -10.31 -18.52 2.75
C THR A 52 -10.72 -17.41 1.76
N PRO A 53 -10.91 -17.73 0.47
CA PRO A 53 -11.40 -16.76 -0.52
C PRO A 53 -12.66 -16.01 -0.07
N LYS A 54 -13.63 -16.74 0.49
CA LYS A 54 -14.88 -16.16 1.01
C LYS A 54 -14.65 -15.16 2.16
N LYS A 55 -13.71 -15.45 3.07
CA LYS A 55 -13.39 -14.51 4.17
C LYS A 55 -12.64 -13.30 3.63
N ARG A 56 -11.80 -13.46 2.60
CA ARG A 56 -11.13 -12.35 1.90
C ARG A 56 -12.14 -11.41 1.25
N GLU A 57 -13.06 -11.93 0.43
CA GLU A 57 -14.12 -11.14 -0.21
C GLU A 57 -14.93 -10.36 0.83
N PHE A 58 -15.33 -11.03 1.92
CA PHE A 58 -16.03 -10.38 3.03
C PHE A 58 -15.21 -9.23 3.65
N LEU A 59 -13.92 -9.46 3.93
CA LEU A 59 -13.07 -8.43 4.54
C LEU A 59 -12.79 -7.29 3.57
N GLU A 60 -12.55 -7.59 2.30
CA GLU A 60 -12.33 -6.59 1.24
C GLU A 60 -13.50 -5.62 1.13
N GLU A 61 -14.74 -6.12 1.08
CA GLU A 61 -15.93 -5.26 1.06
C GLU A 61 -16.03 -4.34 2.28
N LYS A 62 -15.65 -4.85 3.47
CA LYS A 62 -15.69 -4.07 4.71
C LYS A 62 -14.58 -3.03 4.75
N ILE A 63 -13.37 -3.38 4.32
CA ILE A 63 -12.23 -2.47 4.24
C ILE A 63 -12.53 -1.34 3.26
N LYS A 64 -13.00 -1.66 2.04
CA LYS A 64 -13.38 -0.65 1.03
C LYS A 64 -14.38 0.39 1.55
N LYS A 65 -15.29 0.02 2.46
CA LYS A 65 -16.28 0.93 3.06
C LYS A 65 -15.72 1.87 4.13
N ILE A 66 -14.58 1.55 4.73
CA ILE A 66 -13.95 2.33 5.81
C ILE A 66 -12.67 3.05 5.35
N THR A 67 -12.13 2.66 4.20
CA THR A 67 -11.01 3.34 3.54
C THR A 67 -11.45 4.71 3.04
N LEU A 68 -10.72 5.76 3.44
CA LEU A 68 -10.97 7.13 2.98
C LEU A 68 -10.58 7.33 1.51
N LYS A 69 -9.47 6.71 1.12
CA LYS A 69 -8.95 6.71 -0.24
C LYS A 69 -8.10 5.48 -0.47
N TYR A 70 -8.24 4.88 -1.64
CA TYR A 70 -7.31 3.85 -2.10
C TYR A 70 -6.80 4.18 -3.50
N ILE A 71 -5.59 3.70 -3.80
CA ILE A 71 -4.98 3.75 -5.13
C ILE A 71 -4.48 2.34 -5.44
N ILE A 72 -4.76 1.85 -6.64
CA ILE A 72 -4.30 0.54 -7.11
C ILE A 72 -3.52 0.75 -8.39
N LYS A 73 -2.31 0.21 -8.44
CA LYS A 73 -1.51 0.13 -9.66
C LYS A 73 -1.36 -1.33 -10.06
N LYS A 74 -1.61 -1.62 -11.33
CA LYS A 74 -1.41 -2.94 -11.93
C LYS A 74 -0.35 -2.80 -13.00
N ILE A 75 0.69 -3.61 -12.91
CA ILE A 75 1.80 -3.66 -13.86
C ILE A 75 1.75 -5.03 -14.50
N SER A 76 1.53 -5.06 -15.80
CA SER A 76 1.41 -6.32 -16.54
C SER A 76 2.74 -7.08 -16.58
N PRO A 77 2.72 -8.41 -16.76
CA PRO A 77 3.96 -9.18 -16.93
C PRO A 77 4.84 -8.66 -18.07
N VAL A 78 4.23 -8.22 -19.17
CA VAL A 78 4.95 -7.65 -20.33
C VAL A 78 5.67 -6.36 -19.94
N GLU A 79 5.01 -5.44 -19.23
CA GLU A 79 5.64 -4.20 -18.75
C GLU A 79 6.77 -4.48 -17.75
N ILE A 80 6.58 -5.48 -16.87
CA ILE A 80 7.62 -5.92 -15.94
C ILE A 80 8.83 -6.45 -16.73
N ASP A 81 8.61 -7.38 -17.67
CA ASP A 81 9.70 -8.01 -18.43
C ASP A 81 10.48 -6.99 -19.27
N GLU A 82 9.80 -6.03 -19.90
CA GLU A 82 10.45 -4.95 -20.64
C GLU A 82 11.26 -4.03 -19.72
N THR A 83 10.68 -3.61 -18.60
CA THR A 83 11.34 -2.70 -17.66
C THR A 83 12.51 -3.37 -16.93
N ARG A 84 12.42 -4.68 -16.68
CA ARG A 84 13.47 -5.49 -16.05
C ARG A 84 14.76 -5.60 -16.86
N LYS A 85 14.71 -5.27 -18.16
CA LYS A 85 15.92 -5.14 -18.99
C LYS A 85 16.81 -3.97 -18.54
N ILE A 86 16.27 -3.02 -17.79
CA ILE A 86 16.92 -1.75 -17.43
C ILE A 86 17.16 -1.65 -15.92
N ILE A 87 16.17 -2.02 -15.09
CA ILE A 87 16.21 -1.88 -13.63
C ILE A 87 15.74 -3.16 -12.92
N SER A 88 16.04 -3.30 -11.62
CA SER A 88 15.62 -4.48 -10.86
C SER A 88 14.12 -4.48 -10.55
N LEU A 89 13.54 -5.64 -10.21
CA LEU A 89 12.13 -5.73 -9.82
C LEU A 89 11.80 -4.86 -8.58
N ASN A 90 12.72 -4.79 -7.62
CA ASN A 90 12.59 -3.89 -6.47
C ASN A 90 12.56 -2.41 -6.91
N ASP A 91 13.32 -2.05 -7.94
CA ASP A 91 13.35 -0.68 -8.44
C ASP A 91 12.06 -0.34 -9.21
N ILE A 92 11.47 -1.30 -9.92
CA ILE A 92 10.15 -1.17 -10.54
C ILE A 92 9.11 -0.88 -9.45
N GLU A 93 9.05 -1.71 -8.42
CA GLU A 93 8.13 -1.52 -7.30
C GLU A 93 8.33 -0.16 -6.62
N ALA A 94 9.57 0.23 -6.33
CA ALA A 94 9.89 1.52 -5.74
C ALA A 94 9.47 2.71 -6.63
N LYS A 95 9.65 2.61 -7.95
CA LYS A 95 9.19 3.62 -8.92
C LYS A 95 7.66 3.74 -8.90
N GLU A 96 6.97 2.61 -8.94
CA GLU A 96 5.51 2.60 -8.97
C GLU A 96 4.89 3.14 -7.69
N ILE A 97 5.48 2.80 -6.53
CA ILE A 97 5.13 3.38 -5.23
C ILE A 97 5.40 4.89 -5.23
N SER A 98 6.56 5.34 -5.73
CA SER A 98 6.88 6.78 -5.77
C SER A 98 5.82 7.58 -6.53
N GLU A 99 5.43 7.11 -7.71
CA GLU A 99 4.36 7.72 -8.50
C GLU A 99 3.00 7.68 -7.79
N MET A 100 2.68 6.59 -7.11
CA MET A 100 1.47 6.49 -6.28
C MET A 100 1.46 7.54 -5.16
N LEU A 101 2.61 7.76 -4.51
CA LEU A 101 2.75 8.79 -3.47
C LEU A 101 2.60 10.21 -4.02
N LEU A 102 3.07 10.47 -5.25
CA LEU A 102 2.84 11.75 -5.92
C LEU A 102 1.36 11.97 -6.23
N GLU A 103 0.65 10.94 -6.68
CA GLU A 103 -0.79 10.99 -6.90
C GLU A 103 -1.57 11.24 -5.60
N LEU A 104 -1.15 10.58 -4.52
CA LEU A 104 -1.72 10.78 -3.20
C LEU A 104 -1.56 12.25 -2.73
N ASN A 105 -0.35 12.81 -2.88
CA ASN A 105 -0.02 14.19 -2.49
C ASN A 105 -0.77 15.27 -3.30
N LYS A 106 -1.18 15.00 -4.54
CA LYS A 106 -1.96 15.96 -5.34
C LYS A 106 -3.36 16.20 -4.78
N THR A 107 -3.85 15.29 -3.92
CA THR A 107 -5.19 15.38 -3.35
C THR A 107 -5.10 16.14 -2.03
N THR A 108 -5.36 17.44 -2.07
CA THR A 108 -5.17 18.37 -0.94
C THR A 108 -6.00 18.02 0.32
N GLU A 109 -7.00 17.15 0.20
CA GLU A 109 -7.90 16.78 1.30
C GLU A 109 -7.38 15.64 2.20
N ILE A 110 -6.45 14.81 1.69
CA ILE A 110 -5.95 13.62 2.41
C ILE A 110 -4.43 13.66 2.39
N MET A 111 -3.84 14.19 3.47
CA MET A 111 -2.39 14.16 3.69
C MET A 111 -2.09 13.20 4.85
N PRO A 112 -1.56 11.99 4.57
CA PRO A 112 -1.18 11.06 5.62
C PRO A 112 -0.07 11.65 6.50
N SER A 113 -0.19 11.39 7.80
CA SER A 113 0.87 11.68 8.78
C SER A 113 2.02 10.68 8.67
N VAL A 114 1.72 9.44 8.29
CA VAL A 114 2.67 8.35 8.09
C VAL A 114 2.15 7.38 7.04
N ILE A 115 3.07 6.79 6.29
CA ILE A 115 2.81 5.73 5.30
C ILE A 115 3.67 4.53 5.65
N TYR A 116 3.02 3.41 5.92
CA TYR A 116 3.65 2.12 6.15
C TYR A 116 3.70 1.34 4.83
N ILE A 117 4.84 0.72 4.53
CA ILE A 117 5.06 0.02 3.25
C ILE A 117 5.67 -1.35 3.54
N ASP A 118 5.09 -2.41 2.98
CA ASP A 118 5.74 -3.72 2.97
C ASP A 118 6.98 -3.67 2.07
N SER A 119 8.14 -3.91 2.68
CA SER A 119 9.42 -3.83 2.01
C SER A 119 9.86 -5.20 1.52
N PRO A 120 10.31 -5.32 0.26
CA PRO A 120 10.99 -6.53 -0.19
C PRO A 120 12.46 -6.59 0.28
N GLU A 121 13.00 -5.53 0.91
CA GLU A 121 14.43 -5.41 1.25
C GLU A 121 14.73 -5.46 2.75
N ASN A 122 15.73 -6.28 3.13
CA ASN A 122 16.06 -6.59 4.53
C ASN A 122 16.40 -5.37 5.39
N ILE A 123 16.74 -4.25 4.74
CA ILE A 123 17.12 -2.99 5.37
C ILE A 123 16.09 -1.93 4.97
N GLN A 124 15.24 -1.57 5.93
CA GLN A 124 14.17 -0.57 5.82
C GLN A 124 14.56 0.69 5.04
N GLU A 125 15.69 1.29 5.40
CA GLU A 125 16.12 2.56 4.81
C GLU A 125 16.43 2.47 3.31
N ASN A 126 16.85 1.30 2.82
CA ASN A 126 17.26 1.15 1.43
C ASN A 126 16.07 1.30 0.49
N PHE A 127 14.94 0.67 0.83
CA PHE A 127 13.76 0.75 0.00
C PHE A 127 13.13 2.14 0.01
N THR A 128 13.05 2.79 1.18
CA THR A 128 12.63 4.20 1.26
C THR A 128 13.52 5.12 0.42
N LYS A 129 14.85 4.95 0.47
CA LYS A 129 15.78 5.71 -0.38
C LYS A 129 15.52 5.49 -1.87
N LYS A 130 15.22 4.25 -2.29
CA LYS A 130 14.86 3.94 -3.69
C LYS A 130 13.57 4.61 -4.12
N ILE A 131 12.51 4.55 -3.31
CA ILE A 131 11.23 5.21 -3.58
C ILE A 131 11.48 6.71 -3.81
N LEU A 132 12.20 7.35 -2.88
CA LEU A 132 12.48 8.78 -2.96
C LEU A 132 13.35 9.15 -4.17
N LYS A 133 14.29 8.28 -4.59
CA LYS A 133 15.13 8.49 -5.78
C LYS A 133 14.32 8.61 -7.07
N PHE A 134 13.19 7.91 -7.17
CA PHE A 134 12.31 7.99 -8.34
C PHE A 134 11.33 9.17 -8.31
N SER A 135 11.28 9.91 -7.20
CA SER A 135 10.40 11.06 -7.09
C SER A 135 11.04 12.31 -7.72
N PRO A 136 10.37 12.99 -8.68
CA PRO A 136 10.88 14.23 -9.26
C PRO A 136 10.73 15.42 -8.31
N THR A 137 9.96 15.26 -7.23
CA THR A 137 9.72 16.30 -6.22
C THR A 137 9.91 15.74 -4.83
N LYS A 138 10.05 16.62 -3.84
CA LYS A 138 10.24 16.21 -2.44
C LYS A 138 8.92 15.67 -1.87
N ILE A 139 8.87 14.37 -1.59
CA ILE A 139 7.81 13.78 -0.76
C ILE A 139 8.10 14.14 0.69
N SER A 140 7.18 14.88 1.33
CA SER A 140 7.36 15.38 2.71
C SER A 140 6.63 14.55 3.77
N VAL A 141 6.07 13.40 3.39
CA VAL A 141 5.36 12.48 4.29
C VAL A 141 6.36 11.53 4.95
N ASN A 142 6.13 11.17 6.22
CA ASN A 142 6.92 10.17 6.91
C ASN A 142 6.66 8.77 6.34
N ILE A 143 7.69 8.11 5.82
CA ILE A 143 7.60 6.78 5.21
C ILE A 143 8.33 5.77 6.09
N ILE A 144 7.64 4.71 6.48
CA ILE A 144 8.17 3.60 7.25
C ILE A 144 8.04 2.33 6.39
N SER A 145 9.14 1.93 5.75
CA SER A 145 9.18 0.70 4.94
C SER A 145 9.83 -0.43 5.73
N GLU A 146 9.14 -1.54 5.97
CA GLU A 146 9.70 -2.64 6.75
C GLU A 146 9.37 -3.99 6.14
N HIS A 147 10.21 -4.99 6.40
CA HIS A 147 9.85 -6.38 6.15
C HIS A 147 8.66 -6.81 6.99
N PHE A 148 7.78 -7.60 6.37
CA PHE A 148 6.59 -8.15 6.99
C PHE A 148 5.74 -7.05 7.64
N ALA A 149 5.67 -5.88 7.01
CA ALA A 149 4.91 -4.74 7.50
C ALA A 149 3.42 -5.08 7.62
N ASP A 150 2.91 -5.96 6.76
CA ASP A 150 1.57 -6.54 6.85
C ASP A 150 1.30 -7.27 8.18
N SER A 151 2.34 -7.81 8.84
CA SER A 151 2.26 -8.43 10.17
C SER A 151 2.42 -7.44 11.33
N LYS A 152 2.76 -6.19 11.04
CA LYS A 152 3.05 -5.17 12.06
C LYS A 152 1.97 -4.10 12.07
N TYR A 153 1.63 -3.59 10.89
CA TYR A 153 0.74 -2.46 10.66
C TYR A 153 -0.56 -2.94 10.03
N ILE A 154 -1.68 -2.58 10.66
CA ILE A 154 -3.00 -3.04 10.23
C ILE A 154 -3.41 -2.40 8.90
N GLU A 155 -2.87 -1.24 8.59
CA GLU A 155 -3.05 -0.54 7.32
C GLU A 155 -2.45 -1.32 6.16
N VAL A 156 -1.24 -1.88 6.35
CA VAL A 156 -0.57 -2.70 5.34
C VAL A 156 -1.30 -4.03 5.19
N SER A 157 -1.73 -4.63 6.30
CA SER A 157 -2.58 -5.82 6.28
C SER A 157 -3.88 -5.58 5.49
N ALA A 158 -4.52 -4.43 5.68
CA ALA A 158 -5.71 -4.05 4.92
C ALA A 158 -5.42 -3.92 3.42
N ALA A 159 -4.33 -3.25 3.04
CA ALA A 159 -3.89 -3.17 1.64
C ALA A 159 -3.64 -4.56 1.02
N SER A 160 -3.02 -5.47 1.79
CA SER A 160 -2.76 -6.85 1.37
C SER A 160 -4.03 -7.65 1.08
N ILE A 161 -5.11 -7.40 1.82
CA ILE A 161 -6.38 -8.12 1.65
C ILE A 161 -7.15 -7.57 0.47
N SER A 162 -7.22 -6.24 0.37
CA SER A 162 -8.28 -5.59 -0.38
C SER A 162 -8.09 -5.55 -1.89
N PHE A 163 -6.90 -5.86 -2.41
CA PHE A 163 -6.59 -5.51 -3.80
C PHE A 163 -5.69 -6.50 -4.56
N ARG A 164 -5.51 -7.74 -4.04
CA ARG A 164 -4.64 -8.74 -4.67
C ARG A 164 -5.07 -9.23 -6.06
N TYR A 165 -6.36 -9.15 -6.41
CA TYR A 165 -6.91 -9.82 -7.61
C TYR A 165 -8.08 -9.07 -8.24
N GLU A 166 -8.02 -7.75 -8.39
CA GLU A 166 -9.00 -7.12 -9.25
C GLU A 166 -8.73 -7.57 -10.71
N ASN A 167 -9.48 -8.59 -11.14
CA ASN A 167 -9.53 -9.26 -12.45
C ASN A 167 -8.70 -10.56 -12.59
N SER A 168 -9.14 -11.63 -11.92
CA SER A 168 -9.11 -12.99 -12.52
C SER A 168 -10.39 -13.25 -13.27
#